data_AF-T1EH10-F1
#
_entry.id   AF-T1EH10-F1
#
_cell.length_a   1.000
_cell.length_b   1.000
_cell.length_c   1.000
_cell.angle_alpha   90.00
_cell.angle_beta   90.00
_cell.angle_gamma   90.00
#
_symmetry.space_group_name_H-M   'P 1'
#
loop_
_entity.id
_entity.type
_entity.pdbx_description
1 polymer ?
#
loop_
_entity_poly.entity_id
_entity_poly.type
_entity_poly.pdbx_seq_one_letter_code
_entity_poly.pdbx_strand_id
1 'polypeptide(L)'
;IKFLFFAFNVVFWLLGCAILGIGIWLQVSKGSYVTLSTSFNFFSVTFLLICVGTLILLIGFFGCCGSLMENKCLLLVYFILVALTFMLEIVAAVLIFVYRWEINNYLASDLKLGLVSNYKSSDKGEDGLKAGWAYIQSNFNCCGVYNYTDWYEVFDDKPRVPRECCVHNETC
;
A
#
# COMPACT_ATOMS: atom_id res chain seq x y z
N ILE A 1 -25.79 -14.99 17.39
CA ILE A 1 -25.66 -13.84 16.45
C ILE A 1 -24.94 -12.66 17.11
N LYS A 2 -25.42 -12.12 18.26
CA LYS A 2 -24.74 -11.00 18.96
C LYS A 2 -23.25 -11.25 19.27
N PHE A 3 -22.93 -12.41 19.87
CA PHE A 3 -21.54 -12.76 20.20
C PHE A 3 -20.64 -12.86 18.95
N LEU A 4 -21.16 -13.45 17.86
CA LEU A 4 -20.45 -13.56 16.59
C LEU A 4 -20.18 -12.17 15.98
N PHE A 5 -21.19 -11.30 15.99
CA PHE A 5 -21.08 -9.93 15.52
C PHE A 5 -20.05 -9.14 16.34
N PHE A 6 -20.10 -9.25 17.66
CA PHE A 6 -19.12 -8.62 18.54
C PHE A 6 -17.69 -9.13 18.28
N ALA A 7 -17.49 -10.45 18.26
CA ALA A 7 -16.18 -11.05 18.01
C ALA A 7 -15.59 -10.61 16.67
N PHE A 8 -16.41 -10.58 15.62
CA PHE A 8 -16.00 -10.13 14.28
C PHE A 8 -15.58 -8.65 14.28
N ASN A 9 -16.33 -7.77 14.94
CA ASN A 9 -15.98 -6.35 15.06
C ASN A 9 -14.72 -6.13 15.89
N VAL A 10 -14.48 -6.94 16.93
CA VAL A 10 -13.22 -6.89 17.69
C VAL A 10 -12.03 -7.27 16.81
N VAL A 11 -12.17 -8.31 15.98
CA VAL A 11 -11.10 -8.69 15.04
C VAL A 11 -10.82 -7.55 14.06
N PHE A 12 -11.85 -6.93 13.46
CA PHE A 12 -11.65 -5.78 12.58
C PHE A 12 -11.02 -4.60 13.29
N TRP A 13 -11.43 -4.31 14.51
CA TRP A 13 -10.84 -3.24 15.30
C TRP A 13 -9.35 -3.48 15.54
N LEU A 14 -8.95 -4.70 15.91
CA LEU A 14 -7.54 -5.08 16.07
C LEU A 14 -6.76 -4.98 14.75
N LEU A 15 -7.36 -5.42 13.63
CA LEU A 15 -6.75 -5.28 12.30
C LEU A 15 -6.59 -3.81 11.90
N GLY A 16 -7.59 -2.97 12.18
CA GLY A 16 -7.53 -1.52 11.95
C GLY A 16 -6.40 -0.87 12.75
N CYS A 17 -6.24 -1.24 14.02
CA CYS A 17 -5.11 -0.80 14.85
C CYS A 17 -3.76 -1.24 14.26
N ALA A 18 -3.64 -2.48 13.80
CA ALA A 18 -2.41 -2.99 13.20
C ALA A 18 -2.07 -2.25 11.90
N ILE A 19 -3.03 -2.10 10.98
CA ILE A 19 -2.86 -1.39 9.71
C ILE A 19 -2.49 0.08 9.94
N LEU A 20 -3.21 0.76 10.85
CA LEU A 20 -2.91 2.15 11.21
C LEU A 20 -1.52 2.28 11.83
N GLY A 21 -1.15 1.36 12.73
CA GLY A 21 0.17 1.33 13.35
C GLY A 21 1.29 1.15 12.32
N ILE A 22 1.11 0.23 11.35
CA ILE A 22 2.04 0.04 10.23
C ILE A 22 2.12 1.30 9.38
N GLY A 23 0.98 1.92 9.04
CA GLY A 23 0.93 3.16 8.27
C GLY A 23 1.70 4.31 8.96
N ILE A 24 1.44 4.53 10.25
CA ILE A 24 2.16 5.55 11.03
C ILE A 24 3.65 5.22 11.13
N TRP A 25 3.99 3.96 11.41
CA TRP A 25 5.39 3.51 11.49
C TRP A 25 6.15 3.75 10.19
N LEU A 26 5.54 3.43 9.04
CA LEU A 26 6.11 3.67 7.72
C LEU A 26 6.28 5.17 7.45
N GLN A 27 5.29 5.99 7.81
CA GLN A 27 5.35 7.45 7.62
C GLN A 27 6.49 8.08 8.43
N VAL A 28 6.68 7.64 9.67
CA VAL A 28 7.71 8.18 10.57
C VAL A 28 9.10 7.65 10.23
N SER A 29 9.23 6.33 10.04
CA SER A 29 10.54 5.68 9.86
C SER A 29 11.19 5.98 8.52
N LYS A 30 10.37 6.16 7.48
CA LYS A 30 10.85 6.38 6.11
C LYS A 30 10.60 7.80 5.60
N GLY A 31 10.13 8.70 6.47
CA GLY A 31 9.69 10.04 6.11
C GLY A 31 8.73 10.05 4.91
N SER A 32 8.51 11.21 4.30
CA SER A 32 7.75 11.32 3.05
C SER A 32 8.45 10.65 1.83
N TYR A 33 9.39 9.72 2.03
CA TYR A 33 10.22 9.08 1.01
C TYR A 33 9.77 7.66 0.64
N VAL A 34 8.74 7.10 1.30
CA VAL A 34 7.86 6.08 0.67
C VAL A 34 6.83 6.78 -0.23
N THR A 35 7.28 7.82 -0.90
CA THR A 35 6.62 8.36 -2.08
C THR A 35 7.10 7.50 -3.23
N LEU A 36 6.28 6.49 -3.57
CA LEU A 36 6.28 5.98 -4.94
C LEU A 36 5.95 7.15 -5.90
N SER A 37 5.21 8.16 -5.42
CA SER A 37 4.78 9.35 -6.18
C SER A 37 5.27 10.67 -5.62
N THR A 38 6.04 11.41 -6.42
CA THR A 38 6.42 12.80 -6.14
C THR A 38 5.32 13.81 -6.49
N SER A 39 4.26 13.39 -7.20
CA SER A 39 3.28 14.32 -7.81
C SER A 39 2.00 14.48 -7.00
N PHE A 40 1.60 13.49 -6.17
CA PHE A 40 0.39 13.59 -5.34
C PHE A 40 0.57 12.86 -3.99
N ASN A 41 0.83 13.62 -2.92
CA ASN A 41 0.92 13.10 -1.54
C ASN A 41 -0.32 12.30 -1.08
N PHE A 42 -1.48 12.49 -1.73
CA PHE A 42 -2.72 11.76 -1.41
C PHE A 42 -2.74 10.29 -1.85
N PHE A 43 -1.91 9.88 -2.82
CA PHE A 43 -1.84 8.49 -3.32
C PHE A 43 -0.65 7.71 -2.79
N SER A 44 0.13 8.27 -1.86
CA SER A 44 1.18 7.48 -1.20
C SER A 44 0.55 6.30 -0.47
N VAL A 45 1.13 5.10 -0.68
CA VAL A 45 0.72 3.85 -0.03
C VAL A 45 0.57 4.02 1.49
N THR A 46 1.45 4.81 2.09
CA THR A 46 1.44 5.11 3.53
C THR A 46 0.21 5.92 3.95
N PHE A 47 -0.18 6.94 3.17
CA PHE A 47 -1.37 7.73 3.45
C PHE A 47 -2.65 6.87 3.30
N LEU A 48 -2.71 6.03 2.27
CA LEU A 48 -3.81 5.08 2.08
C LEU A 48 -3.93 4.10 3.26
N LEU A 49 -2.81 3.54 3.75
CA LEU A 49 -2.79 2.67 4.94
C LEU A 49 -3.34 3.40 6.18
N ILE A 50 -2.95 4.66 6.40
CA ILE A 50 -3.44 5.47 7.52
C ILE A 50 -4.94 5.74 7.39
N CYS A 51 -5.41 6.16 6.21
CA CYS A 51 -6.83 6.43 5.96
C CYS A 51 -7.69 5.18 6.13
N VAL A 52 -7.32 4.08 5.49
CA VAL A 52 -8.05 2.80 5.57
C VAL A 52 -8.00 2.24 6.99
N GLY A 53 -6.84 2.25 7.64
CA GLY A 53 -6.69 1.80 9.03
C GLY A 53 -7.58 2.58 10.00
N THR A 54 -7.63 3.92 9.85
CA THR A 54 -8.49 4.79 10.68
C THR A 54 -9.97 4.48 10.45
N LEU A 55 -10.39 4.31 9.19
CA LEU A 55 -11.76 3.98 8.84
C LEU A 55 -12.21 2.63 9.41
N ILE A 56 -11.38 1.59 9.28
CA ILE A 56 -11.64 0.26 9.86
C ILE A 56 -11.72 0.34 11.39
N LEU A 57 -10.83 1.11 12.03
CA LEU A 57 -10.83 1.31 13.48
C LEU A 57 -12.12 1.96 13.96
N LEU A 58 -12.59 3.01 13.28
CA LEU A 58 -13.85 3.69 13.61
C LEU A 58 -15.05 2.76 13.45
N ILE A 59 -15.14 2.04 12.33
CA ILE A 59 -16.22 1.08 12.07
C ILE A 59 -16.23 -0.01 13.16
N GLY A 60 -15.06 -0.59 13.46
CA GLY A 60 -14.92 -1.60 14.50
C GLY A 60 -15.27 -1.08 15.89
N PHE A 61 -14.89 0.17 16.23
CA PHE A 61 -15.23 0.80 17.50
C PHE A 61 -16.75 0.99 17.66
N PHE A 62 -17.41 1.58 16.65
CA PHE A 62 -18.87 1.76 16.69
C PHE A 62 -19.62 0.43 16.68
N GLY A 63 -19.12 -0.59 15.97
CA GLY A 63 -19.67 -1.94 15.98
C GLY A 63 -19.55 -2.62 17.36
N CYS A 64 -18.38 -2.53 18.01
CA CYS A 64 -18.16 -3.06 19.35
C CYS A 64 -19.00 -2.33 20.41
N CYS A 65 -18.92 -1.00 20.45
CA CYS A 65 -19.66 -0.17 21.41
C CYS A 65 -21.17 -0.29 21.21
N GLY A 66 -21.66 -0.29 19.96
CA GLY A 66 -23.07 -0.47 19.64
C GLY A 66 -23.61 -1.83 20.10
N SER A 67 -22.81 -2.89 19.96
CA SER A 67 -23.18 -4.23 20.45
C SER A 67 -23.14 -4.36 21.97
N LEU A 68 -22.16 -3.73 22.64
CA LEU A 68 -22.01 -3.80 24.11
C LEU A 68 -23.03 -2.93 24.84
N MET A 69 -23.30 -1.73 24.33
CA MET A 69 -24.26 -0.79 24.93
C MET A 69 -25.72 -1.10 24.58
N GLU A 70 -25.96 -2.11 23.72
CA GLU A 70 -27.26 -2.40 23.10
C GLU A 70 -27.96 -1.15 22.52
N ASN A 71 -27.17 -0.17 22.07
CA ASN A 71 -27.66 1.12 21.63
C ASN A 71 -27.96 1.08 20.12
N LYS A 72 -29.26 1.10 19.79
CA LYS A 72 -29.75 1.09 18.41
C LYS A 72 -29.22 2.24 17.57
N CYS A 73 -28.97 3.41 18.16
CA CYS A 73 -28.43 4.56 17.44
C CYS A 73 -26.98 4.29 16.99
N LEU A 74 -26.13 3.74 17.86
CA LEU A 74 -24.75 3.37 17.51
C LEU A 74 -24.73 2.25 16.45
N LEU A 75 -25.62 1.27 16.57
CA LEU A 75 -25.73 0.20 15.57
C LEU A 75 -26.19 0.75 14.21
N LEU A 76 -27.09 1.73 14.19
CA LEU A 76 -27.53 2.41 12.96
C LEU A 76 -26.40 3.21 12.32
N VAL A 77 -25.60 3.93 13.12
CA VAL A 77 -24.38 4.62 12.63
C VAL A 77 -23.40 3.61 12.02
N TYR A 78 -23.16 2.47 12.66
CA TYR A 78 -22.33 1.39 12.11
C TYR A 78 -22.84 0.94 10.73
N PHE A 79 -24.14 0.66 10.60
CA PHE A 79 -24.73 0.24 9.31
C PHE A 79 -24.59 1.32 8.24
N ILE A 80 -24.80 2.60 8.57
CA ILE A 80 -24.63 3.70 7.63
C ILE A 80 -23.17 3.80 7.17
N LEU A 81 -22.21 3.71 8.10
CA LEU A 81 -20.78 3.74 7.74
C LEU A 81 -20.42 2.61 6.78
N VAL A 82 -20.84 1.38 7.09
CA VAL A 82 -20.57 0.21 6.22
C VAL A 82 -21.25 0.34 4.85
N ALA A 83 -22.47 0.88 4.80
CA ALA A 83 -23.16 1.13 3.54
C ALA A 83 -22.43 2.19 2.69
N LEU A 84 -21.95 3.25 3.31
CA LEU A 84 -21.17 4.29 2.63
C LEU A 84 -19.85 3.75 2.09
N THR A 85 -19.12 2.93 2.87
CA THR A 85 -17.86 2.33 2.40
C THR A 85 -18.10 1.39 1.24
N PHE A 86 -19.17 0.59 1.28
CA PHE A 86 -19.53 -0.28 0.18
C PHE A 86 -19.84 0.50 -1.11
N MET A 87 -20.56 1.62 -1.01
CA MET A 87 -20.83 2.48 -2.16
C MET A 87 -19.54 3.12 -2.70
N LEU A 88 -18.62 3.55 -1.83
CA LEU A 88 -17.31 4.08 -2.22
C LEU A 88 -16.47 3.01 -2.93
N GLU A 89 -16.48 1.76 -2.46
CA GLU A 89 -15.77 0.65 -3.11
C GLU A 89 -16.31 0.37 -4.51
N ILE A 90 -17.63 0.41 -4.70
CA ILE A 90 -18.23 0.25 -6.03
C ILE A 90 -17.78 1.37 -6.97
N VAL A 91 -17.84 2.62 -6.51
CA VAL A 91 -17.41 3.77 -7.31
C VAL A 91 -15.92 3.65 -7.66
N ALA A 92 -15.07 3.32 -6.68
CA ALA A 92 -13.65 3.11 -6.89
C ALA A 92 -13.38 1.98 -7.89
N ALA A 93 -14.06 0.84 -7.77
CA ALA A 93 -13.90 -0.29 -8.68
C ALA A 93 -14.30 0.08 -10.13
N VAL A 94 -15.40 0.80 -10.30
CA VAL A 94 -15.83 1.28 -11.63
C VAL A 94 -14.81 2.26 -12.21
N LEU A 95 -14.32 3.22 -11.40
CA LEU A 95 -13.30 4.18 -11.84
C LEU A 95 -12.00 3.47 -12.23
N ILE A 96 -11.53 2.51 -11.42
CA ILE A 96 -10.33 1.71 -11.72
C ILE A 96 -10.51 0.96 -13.03
N PHE A 97 -11.68 0.37 -13.26
CA PHE A 97 -11.95 -0.38 -14.49
C PHE A 97 -11.97 0.53 -15.73
N VAL A 98 -12.65 1.68 -15.64
CA VAL A 98 -12.78 2.64 -16.76
C VAL A 98 -11.43 3.28 -17.07
N TYR A 99 -10.67 3.69 -16.06
CA TYR A 99 -9.39 4.40 -16.20
C TYR A 99 -8.16 3.48 -16.09
N ARG A 100 -8.33 2.16 -16.26
CA ARG A 100 -7.25 1.17 -16.04
C ARG A 100 -5.94 1.49 -16.76
N TRP A 101 -6.02 1.99 -17.99
CA TRP A 101 -4.83 2.30 -18.79
C TRP A 101 -4.10 3.51 -18.23
N GLU A 102 -4.83 4.57 -17.89
CA GLU A 102 -4.27 5.78 -17.30
C GLU A 102 -3.66 5.48 -15.93
N ILE A 103 -4.38 4.73 -15.09
CA ILE A 103 -3.91 4.33 -13.76
C ILE A 103 -2.66 3.46 -13.87
N ASN A 104 -2.62 2.48 -14.78
CA ASN A 104 -1.44 1.65 -14.98
C ASN A 104 -0.23 2.47 -15.44
N ASN A 105 -0.42 3.42 -16.37
CA ASN A 105 0.64 4.30 -16.82
C ASN A 105 1.15 5.20 -15.70
N TYR A 106 0.24 5.77 -14.91
CA TYR A 106 0.57 6.55 -13.73
C TYR A 106 1.39 5.73 -12.74
N LEU A 107 0.89 4.55 -12.33
CA LEU A 107 1.56 3.67 -11.38
C LEU A 107 2.94 3.21 -11.87
N ALA A 108 3.09 2.92 -13.16
CA ALA A 108 4.37 2.52 -13.72
C ALA A 108 5.36 3.69 -13.77
N SER A 109 4.92 4.89 -14.16
CA SER A 109 5.76 6.10 -14.10
C SER A 109 6.23 6.39 -12.67
N ASP A 110 5.30 6.27 -11.72
CA ASP A 110 5.53 6.41 -10.29
C ASP A 110 6.61 5.44 -9.78
N LEU A 111 6.41 4.15 -10.05
CA LEU A 111 7.31 3.10 -9.63
C LEU A 111 8.71 3.29 -10.23
N LYS A 112 8.80 3.79 -11.47
CA LYS A 112 10.08 4.09 -12.12
C LYS A 112 10.77 5.28 -11.47
N LEU A 113 10.04 6.36 -11.16
CA LEU A 113 10.59 7.50 -10.43
C LEU A 113 11.11 7.07 -9.05
N GLY A 114 10.32 6.28 -8.31
CA GLY A 114 10.71 5.73 -7.02
C GLY A 114 11.95 4.83 -7.10
N LEU A 115 12.06 4.02 -8.18
CA LEU A 115 13.23 3.20 -8.45
C LEU A 115 14.49 4.06 -8.64
N VAL A 116 14.45 5.05 -9.53
CA VAL A 116 15.63 5.87 -9.86
C VAL A 116 16.07 6.76 -8.69
N SER A 117 15.10 7.38 -8.00
CA SER A 117 15.38 8.36 -6.93
C SER A 117 15.81 7.73 -5.61
N ASN A 118 15.19 6.61 -5.22
CA ASN A 118 15.35 6.07 -3.87
C ASN A 118 16.32 4.88 -3.80
N TYR A 119 16.54 4.16 -4.91
CA TYR A 119 17.42 2.98 -4.90
C TYR A 119 18.91 3.34 -4.72
N LYS A 120 19.41 4.40 -5.39
CA LYS A 120 20.82 4.88 -5.22
C LYS A 120 21.08 5.39 -3.79
N SER A 121 20.09 6.06 -3.20
CA SER A 121 20.16 6.63 -1.85
C SER A 121 20.23 5.57 -0.73
N SER A 122 19.79 4.34 -1.02
CA SER A 122 19.80 3.21 -0.08
C SER A 122 21.19 2.62 0.24
N ASP A 123 22.29 3.16 -0.31
CA ASP A 123 23.65 2.70 0.06
C ASP A 123 24.05 3.09 1.50
N LYS A 124 23.24 3.91 2.18
CA LYS A 124 23.44 4.36 3.56
C LYS A 124 22.45 3.76 4.59
N GLY A 125 21.80 2.64 4.29
CA GLY A 125 21.07 1.85 5.32
C GLY A 125 19.58 1.60 5.11
N GLU A 126 19.07 1.62 3.88
CA GLU A 126 17.67 1.23 3.58
C GLU A 126 17.58 -0.20 2.99
N ASP A 127 18.05 -1.19 3.75
CA ASP A 127 18.04 -2.61 3.37
C ASP A 127 16.65 -3.11 2.95
N GLY A 128 15.58 -2.53 3.51
CA GLY A 128 14.21 -2.91 3.21
C GLY A 128 13.74 -2.58 1.79
N LEU A 129 14.18 -1.49 1.17
CA LEU A 129 13.78 -1.15 -0.20
C LEU A 129 14.47 -2.07 -1.22
N LYS A 130 15.78 -2.31 -1.03
CA LYS A 130 16.55 -3.27 -1.83
C LYS A 130 15.97 -4.68 -1.69
N ALA A 131 15.65 -5.12 -0.47
CA ALA A 131 15.02 -6.41 -0.21
C ALA A 131 13.62 -6.53 -0.84
N GLY A 132 12.82 -5.46 -0.83
CA GLY A 132 11.51 -5.42 -1.48
C GLY A 132 11.62 -5.61 -3.00
N TRP A 133 12.51 -4.86 -3.65
CA TRP A 133 12.78 -5.00 -5.09
C TRP A 133 13.33 -6.38 -5.45
N ALA A 134 14.24 -6.93 -4.65
CA ALA A 134 14.77 -8.28 -4.82
C ALA A 134 13.65 -9.34 -4.70
N TYR A 135 12.79 -9.21 -3.68
CA TYR A 135 11.67 -10.11 -3.45
C TYR A 135 10.66 -10.09 -4.61
N ILE A 136 10.24 -8.90 -5.05
CA ILE A 136 9.27 -8.77 -6.14
C ILE A 136 9.83 -9.36 -7.43
N GLN A 137 11.04 -8.97 -7.81
CA GLN A 137 11.65 -9.43 -9.06
C GLN A 137 11.90 -10.94 -9.08
N SER A 138 12.37 -11.50 -7.95
CA SER A 138 12.57 -12.94 -7.82
C SER A 138 11.27 -13.75 -7.81
N ASN A 139 10.21 -13.27 -7.15
CA ASN A 139 8.95 -14.02 -7.06
C ASN A 139 8.08 -13.90 -8.32
N PHE A 140 8.12 -12.75 -8.99
CA PHE A 140 7.33 -12.50 -10.18
C PHE A 140 8.11 -12.73 -11.49
N ASN A 141 9.39 -13.13 -11.40
CA ASN A 141 10.29 -13.33 -12.54
C ASN A 141 10.30 -12.13 -13.50
N CYS A 142 10.28 -10.92 -12.94
CA CYS A 142 10.30 -9.67 -13.66
C CYS A 142 11.58 -8.89 -13.36
N CYS A 143 11.92 -7.92 -14.22
CA CYS A 143 13.06 -7.06 -13.98
C CYS A 143 12.76 -5.62 -14.41
N GLY A 144 12.89 -4.68 -13.48
CA GLY A 144 12.51 -3.28 -13.68
C GLY A 144 11.00 -3.06 -13.69
N VAL A 145 10.56 -1.88 -14.11
CA VAL A 145 9.14 -1.50 -14.12
C VAL A 145 8.51 -1.83 -15.46
N TYR A 146 9.14 -1.37 -16.54
CA TYR A 146 8.78 -1.69 -17.90
C TYR A 146 9.69 -2.79 -18.45
N ASN A 147 10.99 -2.71 -18.18
CA ASN A 147 11.98 -3.71 -18.59
C ASN A 147 13.29 -3.59 -17.78
N TYR A 148 14.23 -4.50 -18.05
CA TYR A 148 15.54 -4.54 -17.39
C TYR A 148 16.39 -3.28 -17.60
N THR A 149 16.15 -2.50 -18.67
CA THR A 149 16.91 -1.28 -18.95
C THR A 149 16.59 -0.13 -18.00
N ASP A 150 15.47 -0.21 -17.26
CA ASP A 150 15.15 0.76 -16.19
C ASP A 150 16.25 0.81 -15.11
N TRP A 151 17.02 -0.26 -14.95
CA TRP A 151 18.15 -0.31 -14.00
C TRP A 151 19.38 0.47 -14.47
N TYR A 152 19.50 0.80 -15.75
CA TYR A 152 20.71 1.45 -16.27
C TYR A 152 20.84 2.85 -15.70
N GLU A 153 19.73 3.59 -15.61
CA GLU A 153 19.66 4.92 -14.98
C GLU A 153 20.06 4.86 -13.50
N VAL A 154 19.72 3.75 -12.83
CA VAL A 154 20.10 3.44 -11.44
C VAL A 154 21.59 3.11 -11.29
N PHE A 155 22.27 2.65 -12.35
CA PHE A 155 23.69 2.29 -12.35
C PHE A 155 24.56 3.21 -13.22
N ASP A 156 24.21 4.49 -13.30
CA ASP A 156 24.96 5.53 -14.03
C ASP A 156 25.13 5.20 -15.53
N ASP A 157 24.02 4.82 -16.16
CA ASP A 157 23.88 4.44 -17.57
C ASP A 157 24.75 3.25 -18.00
N LYS A 158 25.21 2.45 -17.02
CA LYS A 158 25.91 1.19 -17.30
C LYS A 158 24.89 0.08 -17.56
N PRO A 159 25.17 -0.85 -18.50
CA PRO A 159 24.30 -1.98 -18.80
C PRO A 159 24.38 -3.04 -17.69
N ARG A 160 23.90 -2.69 -16.50
CA ARG A 160 23.96 -3.50 -15.28
C ARG A 160 22.57 -3.64 -14.67
N VAL A 161 22.32 -4.81 -14.09
CA VAL A 161 21.06 -5.12 -13.38
C VAL A 161 21.36 -5.73 -12.01
N PRO A 162 20.39 -5.75 -11.06
CA PRO A 162 20.52 -6.49 -9.81
C PRO A 162 20.68 -8.00 -10.06
N ARG A 163 21.26 -8.70 -9.09
CA ARG A 163 21.53 -10.15 -9.20
C ARG A 163 20.26 -10.97 -9.40
N GLU A 164 19.16 -10.54 -8.82
CA GLU A 164 17.86 -11.20 -8.90
C GLU A 164 17.24 -11.13 -10.30
N CYS A 165 17.71 -10.20 -11.15
CA CYS A 165 17.33 -10.09 -12.56
C CYS A 165 18.21 -10.93 -13.51
N CYS A 166 19.31 -11.50 -13.00
CA CYS A 166 20.29 -12.17 -13.84
C CYS A 166 19.80 -13.53 -14.32
N VAL A 167 19.86 -13.76 -15.63
CA VAL A 167 19.54 -15.07 -16.22
C VAL A 167 20.74 -16.03 -16.12
N HIS A 168 21.97 -15.51 -16.20
CA HIS A 168 23.21 -16.28 -16.12
C HIS A 168 24.10 -15.68 -15.02
N ASN A 169 24.58 -16.53 -14.10
CA ASN A 169 25.27 -16.12 -12.86
C ASN A 169 26.61 -15.38 -13.04
N GLU A 170 27.13 -15.23 -14.27
CA GLU A 170 28.50 -14.78 -14.52
C GLU A 170 28.61 -13.44 -15.28
N THR A 171 27.54 -12.94 -15.92
CA THR A 171 27.57 -11.66 -16.64
C THR A 171 26.29 -10.86 -16.43
N CYS A 172 26.35 -9.94 -15.46
CA CYS A 172 25.41 -8.86 -15.19
C CYS A 172 26.21 -7.60 -14.82
#